data_AF-F3Y835-F1
#
_entry.id   AF-F3Y835-F1
#
_cell.length_a   1.000
_cell.length_b   1.000
_cell.length_c   1.000
_cell.angle_alpha   90.00
_cell.angle_beta   90.00
_cell.angle_gamma   90.00
#
_symmetry.space_group_name_H-M   'P 1'
#
loop_
_entity.id
_entity.type
_entity.pdbx_description
1 polymer ?
#
loop_
_entity_poly.entity_id
_entity_poly.type
_entity_poly.pdbx_seq_one_letter_code
_entity_poly.pdbx_strand_id
1 'polypeptide(L)'
;MKTKLALKDYLFIGPMLFGLFFGAGNLIFPVHLGQEAGAHVFIANLGFIVTGVGLPFLGIIVMGVSENDGLIELADRIHHTYALFFTFLLTLTIGPLFSIPRLATTAFEIGIAPFLSKNNQGIVLPVFSIMFFLFVWFFSKNPSRLLDYVGKFLNPLFLFFLAILLVLAFIHPLGSISSAPIGEAYRQDAFFKGFTDGYNTLDALVSFLFAVVIISTIR
;
A
#
# COMPACT_ATOMS: atom_id res chain seq x y z
N MET A 1 2.30 -11.93 -32.37
CA MET A 1 3.77 -11.97 -32.24
C MET A 1 4.09 -11.80 -30.76
N LYS A 2 4.85 -12.70 -30.12
CA LYS A 2 5.31 -12.49 -28.74
C LYS A 2 6.49 -11.51 -28.79
N THR A 3 6.22 -10.22 -28.67
CA THR A 3 7.26 -9.20 -28.45
C THR A 3 7.93 -9.52 -27.12
N LYS A 4 9.19 -9.99 -27.17
CA LYS A 4 10.00 -10.09 -25.96
C LYS A 4 10.30 -8.67 -25.51
N LEU A 5 9.91 -8.34 -24.28
CA LEU A 5 10.27 -7.08 -23.64
C LEU A 5 11.79 -6.93 -23.63
N ALA A 6 12.28 -5.78 -24.06
CA ALA A 6 13.69 -5.44 -23.95
C ALA A 6 14.05 -5.15 -22.49
N LEU A 7 15.33 -5.25 -22.14
CA LEU A 7 15.82 -4.87 -20.81
C LEU A 7 15.41 -3.44 -20.41
N LYS A 8 15.30 -2.55 -21.40
CA LYS A 8 14.83 -1.18 -21.24
C LYS A 8 13.38 -1.13 -20.76
N ASP A 9 12.51 -1.99 -21.28
CA ASP A 9 11.10 -2.04 -20.89
C ASP A 9 10.96 -2.50 -19.44
N TYR A 10 11.76 -3.48 -19.00
CA TYR A 10 11.82 -3.89 -17.59
C TYR A 10 12.29 -2.76 -16.66
N LEU A 11 13.24 -1.93 -17.11
CA LEU A 11 13.71 -0.75 -16.37
C LEU A 11 12.65 0.36 -16.27
N PHE A 12 11.63 0.38 -17.14
CA PHE A 12 10.49 1.29 -17.02
C PHE A 12 9.33 0.67 -16.21
N ILE A 13 9.04 -0.61 -16.41
CA ILE A 13 7.94 -1.31 -15.72
C ILE A 13 8.20 -1.42 -14.22
N GLY A 14 9.44 -1.72 -13.79
CA GLY A 14 9.79 -1.85 -12.37
C GLY A 14 9.46 -0.60 -11.53
N PRO A 15 9.98 0.60 -11.90
CA PRO A 15 9.63 1.85 -11.23
C PRO A 15 8.15 2.22 -11.30
N MET A 16 7.45 1.89 -12.41
CA MET A 16 6.01 2.10 -12.53
C MET A 16 5.23 1.23 -11.53
N LEU A 17 5.54 -0.06 -11.46
CA LEU A 17 4.94 -0.99 -10.48
C LEU A 17 5.24 -0.53 -9.06
N PHE A 18 6.48 -0.13 -8.79
CA PHE A 18 6.85 0.45 -7.52
C PHE A 18 6.00 1.69 -7.20
N GLY A 19 5.88 2.66 -8.13
CA GLY A 19 5.08 3.86 -7.89
C GLY A 19 3.58 3.60 -7.69
N LEU A 20 3.03 2.55 -8.31
CA LEU A 20 1.62 2.18 -8.14
C LEU A 20 1.34 1.48 -6.81
N PHE A 21 2.20 0.55 -6.41
CA PHE A 21 2.00 -0.25 -5.20
C PHE A 21 2.60 0.38 -3.95
N PHE A 22 3.66 1.17 -4.06
CA PHE A 22 4.36 1.74 -2.92
C PHE A 22 3.62 2.95 -2.33
N GLY A 23 2.51 2.67 -1.65
CA GLY A 23 1.69 3.64 -0.91
C GLY A 23 1.96 3.64 0.59
N ALA A 24 1.12 4.36 1.35
CA ALA A 24 1.28 4.52 2.80
C ALA A 24 1.28 3.18 3.56
N GLY A 25 0.50 2.19 3.11
CA GLY A 25 0.48 0.86 3.73
C GLY A 25 1.88 0.23 3.75
N ASN A 26 2.61 0.29 2.64
CA ASN A 26 3.96 -0.23 2.50
C ASN A 26 5.03 0.55 3.29
N LEU A 27 4.69 1.73 3.81
CA LEU A 27 5.54 2.43 4.76
C LEU A 27 5.21 2.03 6.20
N ILE A 28 3.93 2.04 6.55
CA ILE A 28 3.46 1.92 7.94
C ILE A 28 3.60 0.48 8.44
N PHE A 29 3.14 -0.51 7.66
CA PHE A 29 3.10 -1.89 8.12
C PHE A 29 4.49 -2.50 8.33
N PRO A 30 5.48 -2.35 7.42
CA PRO A 30 6.82 -2.88 7.65
C PRO A 30 7.54 -2.24 8.83
N VAL A 31 7.36 -0.92 9.04
CA VAL A 31 7.95 -0.21 10.18
C VAL A 31 7.34 -0.72 11.49
N HIS A 32 6.01 -0.81 11.55
CA HIS A 32 5.31 -1.33 12.72
C HIS A 32 5.66 -2.80 13.00
N LEU A 33 5.68 -3.65 11.97
CA LEU A 33 6.10 -5.04 12.05
C LEU A 33 7.53 -5.15 12.57
N GLY A 34 8.45 -4.34 12.06
CA GLY A 34 9.85 -4.35 12.50
C GLY A 34 10.01 -3.99 13.99
N GLN A 35 9.21 -3.05 14.49
CA GLN A 35 9.21 -2.65 15.89
C GLN A 35 8.61 -3.71 16.82
N GLU A 36 7.49 -4.32 16.42
CA GLU A 36 6.77 -5.30 17.26
C GLU A 36 7.35 -6.71 17.17
N ALA A 37 7.85 -7.13 16.01
CA ALA A 37 8.39 -8.48 15.82
C ALA A 37 9.73 -8.70 16.54
N GLY A 38 10.47 -7.63 16.82
CA GLY A 38 11.77 -7.69 17.52
C GLY A 38 12.71 -8.73 16.92
N ALA A 39 13.19 -9.66 17.74
CA ALA A 39 14.08 -10.74 17.30
C ALA A 39 13.47 -11.70 16.25
N HIS A 40 12.14 -11.74 16.10
CA HIS A 40 11.44 -12.55 15.09
C HIS A 40 11.18 -11.83 13.77
N VAL A 41 11.73 -10.63 13.57
CA VAL A 41 11.52 -9.80 12.37
C VAL A 41 11.78 -10.56 11.06
N PHE A 42 12.77 -11.45 11.00
CA PHE A 42 13.05 -12.24 9.79
C PHE A 42 11.88 -13.16 9.40
N ILE A 43 11.32 -13.88 10.36
CA ILE A 43 10.18 -14.79 10.14
C ILE A 43 8.92 -14.00 9.80
N ALA A 44 8.69 -12.89 10.50
CA ALA A 44 7.57 -11.99 10.22
C ALA A 44 7.65 -11.39 8.81
N ASN A 45 8.84 -10.98 8.36
CA ASN A 45 9.06 -10.47 7.01
C ASN A 45 8.78 -11.52 5.93
N LEU A 46 9.11 -12.80 6.16
CA LEU A 46 8.75 -13.86 5.20
C LEU A 46 7.23 -13.96 5.03
N GLY A 47 6.47 -13.93 6.13
CA GLY A 47 5.01 -13.88 6.07
C GLY A 47 4.51 -12.65 5.33
N PHE A 48 5.06 -11.48 5.65
CA PHE A 48 4.70 -10.21 5.02
C PHE A 48 4.93 -10.23 3.50
N ILE A 49 6.06 -10.75 3.03
CA ILE A 49 6.39 -10.80 1.60
C ILE A 49 5.40 -11.68 0.83
N VAL A 50 4.96 -12.80 1.42
CA VAL A 50 4.00 -13.72 0.77
C VAL A 50 2.71 -12.99 0.39
N THR A 51 2.17 -12.17 1.29
CA THR A 51 0.90 -11.46 1.04
C THR A 51 1.07 -10.07 0.50
N GLY A 52 2.03 -9.30 1.02
CA GLY A 52 2.28 -7.91 0.65
C GLY A 52 2.94 -7.75 -0.71
N VAL A 53 3.62 -8.79 -1.23
CA VAL A 53 4.25 -8.77 -2.57
C VAL A 53 3.75 -9.92 -3.43
N GLY A 54 3.72 -11.14 -2.88
CA GLY A 54 3.35 -12.34 -3.64
C GLY A 54 1.93 -12.29 -4.20
N LEU A 55 0.93 -11.99 -3.36
CA LEU A 55 -0.46 -11.91 -3.82
C LEU A 55 -0.72 -10.79 -4.84
N PRO A 56 -0.27 -9.53 -4.64
CA PRO A 56 -0.39 -8.49 -5.66
C PRO A 56 0.25 -8.89 -6.99
N PHE A 57 1.44 -9.50 -6.92
CA PHE A 57 2.14 -9.98 -8.12
C PHE A 57 1.34 -11.06 -8.85
N LEU A 58 0.76 -12.01 -8.13
CA LEU A 58 -0.15 -13.01 -8.70
C LEU A 58 -1.39 -12.36 -9.32
N GLY A 59 -1.96 -11.33 -8.69
CA GLY A 59 -3.10 -10.57 -9.25
C GLY A 59 -2.78 -9.94 -10.60
N ILE A 60 -1.59 -9.33 -10.74
CA ILE A 60 -1.10 -8.78 -12.00
C ILE A 60 -0.92 -9.88 -13.06
N ILE A 61 -0.32 -11.02 -12.69
CA ILE A 61 -0.13 -12.15 -13.60
C ILE A 61 -1.48 -12.65 -14.11
N VAL A 62 -2.45 -12.88 -13.21
CA VAL A 62 -3.78 -13.39 -13.58
C VAL A 62 -4.46 -12.44 -14.56
N MET A 63 -4.43 -11.13 -14.29
CA MET A 63 -5.00 -10.13 -15.20
C MET A 63 -4.27 -10.12 -16.55
N GLY A 64 -2.92 -10.15 -16.54
CA GLY A 64 -2.11 -10.15 -17.75
C GLY A 64 -2.29 -11.38 -18.63
N VAL A 65 -2.48 -12.56 -18.03
CA VAL A 65 -2.75 -13.81 -18.76
C VAL A 65 -4.21 -13.93 -19.19
N SER A 66 -5.14 -13.32 -18.45
CA SER A 66 -6.57 -13.43 -18.76
C SER A 66 -6.97 -12.76 -20.08
N GLU A 67 -6.17 -11.80 -20.56
CA GLU A 67 -6.45 -10.93 -21.73
C GLU A 67 -7.75 -10.13 -21.64
N ASN A 68 -8.40 -10.11 -20.48
CA ASN A 68 -9.61 -9.32 -20.24
C ASN A 68 -9.24 -7.85 -20.00
N ASP A 69 -10.10 -6.95 -20.44
CA ASP A 69 -9.87 -5.50 -20.36
C ASP A 69 -10.33 -4.92 -19.01
N GLY A 70 -11.02 -5.70 -18.17
CA GLY A 70 -11.49 -5.25 -16.86
C GLY A 70 -11.68 -6.35 -15.81
N LEU A 71 -11.72 -5.93 -14.55
CA LEU A 71 -11.97 -6.82 -13.40
C LEU A 71 -13.34 -7.50 -13.48
N ILE A 72 -14.36 -6.80 -13.97
CA ILE A 72 -15.71 -7.36 -14.14
C ILE A 72 -15.64 -8.54 -15.12
N GLU A 73 -15.01 -8.37 -16.28
CA GLU A 73 -14.85 -9.44 -17.28
C GLU A 73 -14.07 -10.65 -16.75
N LEU A 74 -13.07 -10.41 -15.89
CA LEU A 74 -12.37 -11.49 -15.21
C LEU A 74 -13.29 -12.28 -14.27
N ALA A 75 -14.03 -11.58 -13.42
CA ALA A 75 -14.92 -12.20 -12.45
C ALA A 75 -16.19 -12.79 -13.10
N ASP A 76 -16.58 -12.34 -14.30
CA ASP A 76 -17.73 -12.81 -15.07
C ASP A 76 -17.57 -14.29 -15.47
N ARG A 77 -16.32 -14.76 -15.60
CA ARG A 77 -16.00 -16.18 -15.81
C ARG A 77 -16.54 -17.12 -14.72
N ILE A 78 -16.82 -16.59 -13.52
CA ILE A 78 -17.48 -17.33 -12.44
C ILE A 78 -19.00 -17.21 -12.60
N HIS A 79 -19.52 -15.97 -12.52
CA HIS A 79 -20.93 -15.64 -12.72
C HIS A 79 -21.12 -14.11 -12.77
N HIS A 80 -22.05 -13.61 -13.59
CA HIS A 80 -22.28 -12.17 -13.76
C HIS A 80 -22.61 -11.42 -12.45
N THR A 81 -23.51 -11.99 -11.65
CA THR A 81 -23.87 -11.39 -10.35
C THR A 81 -22.70 -11.38 -9.37
N TYR A 82 -21.83 -12.40 -9.41
CA TYR A 82 -20.62 -12.44 -8.60
C TYR A 82 -19.67 -11.33 -9.02
N ALA A 83 -19.45 -11.15 -10.32
CA ALA A 83 -18.57 -10.13 -10.87
C ALA A 83 -18.98 -8.71 -10.45
N LEU A 84 -20.27 -8.41 -10.56
CA LEU A 84 -20.84 -7.13 -10.15
C LEU A 84 -20.67 -6.91 -8.63
N PHE A 85 -21.07 -7.88 -7.82
CA PHE A 85 -21.01 -7.74 -6.36
C PHE A 85 -19.58 -7.64 -5.85
N PHE A 86 -18.68 -8.48 -6.36
CA PHE A 86 -17.26 -8.46 -6.02
C PHE A 86 -16.61 -7.12 -6.39
N THR A 87 -16.81 -6.65 -7.61
CA THR A 87 -16.24 -5.37 -8.07
C THR A 87 -16.81 -4.19 -7.28
N PHE A 88 -18.10 -4.21 -6.97
CA PHE A 88 -18.75 -3.20 -6.15
C PHE A 88 -18.17 -3.15 -4.74
N LEU A 89 -18.08 -4.29 -4.05
CA LEU A 89 -17.50 -4.37 -2.71
C LEU A 89 -16.01 -3.98 -2.70
N LEU A 90 -15.26 -4.41 -3.70
CA LEU A 90 -13.85 -4.06 -3.84
C LEU A 90 -13.68 -2.54 -3.99
N THR A 91 -14.48 -1.91 -4.84
CA THR A 91 -14.46 -0.47 -5.05
C THR A 91 -14.86 0.29 -3.78
N LEU A 92 -15.86 -0.20 -3.04
CA LEU A 92 -16.25 0.40 -1.75
C LEU A 92 -15.15 0.28 -0.70
N THR A 93 -14.49 -0.88 -0.62
CA THR A 93 -13.40 -1.15 0.33
C THR A 93 -12.20 -0.25 0.05
N ILE A 94 -11.78 -0.19 -1.22
CA ILE A 94 -10.63 0.63 -1.62
C ILE A 94 -10.96 2.11 -1.51
N GLY A 95 -12.17 2.51 -1.91
CA GLY A 95 -12.61 3.89 -1.87
C GLY A 95 -13.12 4.30 -0.48
N PRO A 96 -14.42 4.56 -0.34
CA PRO A 96 -14.98 5.29 0.80
C PRO A 96 -14.97 4.55 2.13
N LEU A 97 -14.91 3.22 2.16
CA LEU A 97 -15.15 2.46 3.39
C LEU A 97 -13.89 2.14 4.19
N PHE A 98 -12.73 1.97 3.55
CA PHE A 98 -11.56 1.45 4.26
C PHE A 98 -10.25 2.14 3.86
N SER A 99 -9.71 1.94 2.65
CA SER A 99 -8.34 2.38 2.36
C SER A 99 -8.19 3.90 2.41
N ILE A 100 -9.10 4.67 1.79
CA ILE A 100 -9.03 6.13 1.77
C ILE A 100 -9.22 6.74 3.18
N PRO A 101 -10.25 6.38 3.97
CA PRO A 101 -10.37 6.81 5.37
C PRO A 101 -9.13 6.51 6.21
N ARG A 102 -8.55 5.31 6.03
CA ARG A 102 -7.34 4.88 6.75
C ARG A 102 -6.15 5.81 6.50
N LEU A 103 -5.99 6.33 5.28
CA LEU A 103 -4.90 7.29 4.99
C LEU A 103 -5.00 8.55 5.86
N ALA A 104 -6.22 9.07 6.04
CA ALA A 104 -6.45 10.25 6.86
C ALA A 104 -6.18 9.96 8.35
N THR A 105 -6.72 8.85 8.88
CA THR A 105 -6.51 8.49 10.28
C THR A 105 -5.05 8.21 10.57
N THR A 106 -4.32 7.53 9.68
CA THR A 106 -2.91 7.24 9.94
C THR A 106 -2.04 8.49 9.83
N ALA A 107 -2.34 9.42 8.91
CA ALA A 107 -1.65 10.71 8.87
C ALA A 107 -1.85 11.50 10.17
N PHE A 108 -3.04 11.43 10.77
CA PHE A 108 -3.31 12.03 12.09
C PHE A 108 -2.52 11.33 13.20
N GLU A 109 -2.60 10.01 13.28
CA GLU A 109 -1.98 9.22 14.36
C GLU A 109 -0.45 9.34 14.39
N ILE A 110 0.19 9.42 13.22
CA ILE A 110 1.64 9.55 13.14
C ILE A 110 2.09 11.02 13.21
N GLY A 111 1.35 11.92 12.55
CA GLY A 111 1.80 13.30 12.34
C GLY A 111 1.35 14.30 13.41
N ILE A 112 0.22 14.06 14.08
CA ILE A 112 -0.39 15.06 14.97
C ILE A 112 -0.66 14.49 16.37
N ALA A 113 -1.20 13.27 16.46
CA ALA A 113 -1.60 12.66 17.73
C ALA A 113 -0.49 12.66 18.81
N PRO A 114 0.81 12.41 18.49
CA PRO A 114 1.89 12.42 19.48
C PRO A 114 2.12 13.79 20.15
N PHE A 115 1.67 14.89 19.52
CA PHE A 115 1.81 16.26 20.02
C PHE A 115 0.56 16.74 20.78
N LEU A 116 -0.48 15.92 20.89
CA LEU A 116 -1.75 16.26 21.54
C LEU A 116 -1.98 15.44 22.82
N SER A 117 -2.58 16.07 23.82
CA SER A 117 -3.13 15.33 24.97
C SER A 117 -4.30 14.44 24.54
N LYS A 118 -4.41 13.23 25.12
CA LYS A 118 -5.45 12.24 24.80
C LYS A 118 -6.88 12.81 24.79
N ASN A 119 -7.21 13.71 25.72
CA ASN A 119 -8.54 14.34 25.80
C ASN A 119 -8.89 15.20 24.59
N ASN A 120 -7.90 15.75 23.88
CA ASN A 120 -8.13 16.61 22.71
C ASN A 120 -8.20 15.80 21.40
N GLN A 121 -7.65 14.58 21.36
CA GLN A 121 -7.57 13.79 20.14
C GLN A 121 -8.97 13.47 19.56
N GLY A 122 -9.96 13.20 20.41
CA GLY A 122 -11.33 12.89 19.97
C GLY A 122 -12.03 14.03 19.21
N ILE A 123 -11.69 15.29 19.50
CA ILE A 123 -12.25 16.46 18.80
C ILE A 123 -11.37 16.85 17.60
N VAL A 124 -10.05 16.75 17.74
CA VAL A 124 -9.12 17.16 16.68
C VAL A 124 -9.13 16.18 15.51
N LEU A 125 -9.34 14.89 15.74
CA LEU A 125 -9.39 13.88 14.68
C LEU A 125 -10.46 14.19 13.62
N PRO A 126 -11.75 14.41 13.96
CA PRO A 126 -12.76 14.78 12.96
C PRO A 126 -12.42 16.05 12.18
N VAL A 127 -11.91 17.08 12.85
CA VAL A 127 -11.52 18.34 12.22
C VAL A 127 -10.37 18.10 11.24
N PHE A 128 -9.35 17.35 11.65
CA PHE A 128 -8.24 16.97 10.79
C PHE A 128 -8.71 16.17 9.59
N SER A 129 -9.59 15.18 9.78
CA SER A 129 -10.12 14.37 8.67
C SER A 129 -10.90 15.22 7.66
N ILE A 130 -11.74 16.15 8.12
CA ILE A 130 -12.44 17.08 7.22
C ILE A 130 -11.44 17.93 6.44
N MET A 131 -10.44 18.51 7.10
CA MET A 131 -9.41 19.31 6.43
C MET A 131 -8.58 18.48 5.45
N PHE A 132 -8.21 17.26 5.82
CA PHE A 132 -7.49 16.32 4.98
C PHE A 132 -8.27 16.02 3.70
N PHE A 133 -9.56 15.68 3.81
CA PHE A 133 -10.37 15.39 2.63
C PHE A 133 -10.68 16.61 1.78
N LEU A 134 -10.84 17.79 2.38
CA LEU A 134 -10.95 19.04 1.62
C LEU A 134 -9.67 19.33 0.82
N PHE A 135 -8.51 19.08 1.40
CA PHE A 135 -7.22 19.21 0.74
C PHE A 135 -7.09 18.21 -0.41
N VAL A 136 -7.34 16.91 -0.15
CA VAL A 136 -7.33 15.87 -1.18
C VAL A 136 -8.29 16.22 -2.33
N TRP A 137 -9.52 16.65 -2.01
CA TRP A 137 -10.50 17.08 -2.99
C TRP A 137 -10.01 18.27 -3.82
N PHE A 138 -9.44 19.30 -3.18
CA PHE A 138 -8.89 20.46 -3.88
C PHE A 138 -7.83 20.09 -4.93
N PHE A 139 -6.90 19.19 -4.59
CA PHE A 139 -5.89 18.72 -5.54
C PHE A 139 -6.46 17.77 -6.60
N SER A 140 -7.51 17.03 -6.27
CA SER A 140 -8.14 16.05 -7.17
C SER A 140 -9.07 16.70 -8.21
N LYS A 141 -9.50 17.96 -8.01
CA LYS A 141 -10.36 18.69 -8.95
C LYS A 141 -9.80 18.87 -10.35
N ASN A 142 -8.48 18.87 -10.51
CA ASN A 142 -7.82 19.08 -11.80
C ASN A 142 -7.05 17.81 -12.20
N PRO A 143 -7.71 16.82 -12.82
CA PRO A 143 -7.08 15.55 -13.20
C PRO A 143 -5.83 15.73 -14.06
N SER A 144 -5.81 16.74 -14.93
CA SER A 144 -4.67 17.07 -15.79
C SER A 144 -3.42 17.49 -15.01
N ARG A 145 -3.59 18.16 -13.86
CA ARG A 145 -2.48 18.55 -12.96
C ARG A 145 -2.21 17.53 -11.88
N LEU A 146 -3.10 16.57 -11.65
CA LEU A 146 -2.92 15.51 -10.65
C LEU A 146 -1.65 14.70 -10.94
N LEU A 147 -1.42 14.35 -12.20
CA LEU A 147 -0.20 13.66 -12.63
C LEU A 147 1.06 14.51 -12.36
N ASP A 148 0.99 15.83 -12.54
CA ASP A 148 2.09 16.73 -12.21
C ASP A 148 2.33 16.79 -10.70
N TYR A 149 1.28 16.99 -9.89
CA TYR A 149 1.41 17.08 -8.43
C TYR A 149 1.93 15.78 -7.81
N VAL A 150 1.34 14.64 -8.17
CA VAL A 150 1.70 13.34 -7.62
C VAL A 150 3.06 12.88 -8.16
N GLY A 151 3.23 12.91 -9.48
CA GLY A 151 4.40 12.36 -10.16
C GLY A 151 5.66 13.21 -10.03
N LYS A 152 5.56 14.54 -10.16
CA LYS A 152 6.74 15.43 -10.16
C LYS A 152 7.12 15.96 -8.78
N PHE A 153 6.16 16.08 -7.85
CA PHE A 153 6.41 16.70 -6.54
C PHE A 153 6.27 15.72 -5.38
N LEU A 154 5.07 15.15 -5.18
CA LEU A 154 4.79 14.34 -3.99
C LEU A 154 5.61 13.05 -3.95
N ASN A 155 5.69 12.29 -5.06
CA ASN A 155 6.41 11.03 -5.07
C ASN A 155 7.94 11.22 -4.89
N PRO A 156 8.62 12.15 -5.60
CA PRO A 156 10.03 12.43 -5.34
C PRO A 156 10.30 12.91 -3.90
N LEU A 157 9.45 13.76 -3.35
CA LEU A 157 9.57 14.25 -1.97
C LEU A 157 9.41 13.10 -0.97
N PHE A 158 8.44 12.23 -1.20
CA PHE A 158 8.20 11.04 -0.40
C PHE A 158 9.42 10.10 -0.42
N LEU A 159 9.99 9.81 -1.60
CA LEU A 159 11.19 8.98 -1.72
C LEU A 159 12.41 9.62 -1.07
N PHE A 160 12.53 10.95 -1.13
CA PHE A 160 13.57 11.68 -0.42
C PHE A 160 13.48 11.50 1.10
N PHE A 161 12.29 11.68 1.69
CA PHE A 161 12.10 11.45 3.12
C PHE A 161 12.26 9.98 3.52
N LEU A 162 11.82 9.05 2.67
CA LEU A 162 12.07 7.61 2.87
C LEU A 162 13.57 7.31 2.90
N ALA A 163 14.34 7.88 1.97
CA ALA A 163 15.79 7.70 1.94
C ALA A 163 16.45 8.24 3.22
N ILE A 164 16.02 9.43 3.70
CA ILE A 164 16.49 9.97 4.98
C ILE A 164 16.16 9.00 6.13
N LEU A 165 14.92 8.51 6.19
CA LEU A 165 14.49 7.58 7.25
C LEU A 165 15.34 6.31 7.25
N LEU A 166 15.61 5.72 6.08
CA LEU A 166 16.45 4.54 5.96
C LEU A 166 17.89 4.83 6.42
N VAL A 167 18.48 5.94 5.98
CA VAL A 167 19.83 6.34 6.39
C VAL A 167 19.91 6.54 7.90
N LEU A 168 18.92 7.23 8.51
CA LEU A 168 18.86 7.42 9.95
C LEU A 168 18.72 6.09 10.71
N ALA A 169 17.94 5.14 10.19
CA ALA A 169 17.80 3.82 10.80
C ALA A 169 19.13 3.04 10.86
N PHE A 170 20.02 3.22 9.86
CA PHE A 170 21.35 2.61 9.87
C PHE A 170 22.38 3.36 10.73
N ILE A 171 22.34 4.69 10.76
CA ILE A 171 23.29 5.51 11.52
C ILE A 171 22.94 5.54 13.02
N HIS A 172 21.64 5.54 13.35
CA HIS A 172 21.13 5.59 14.72
C HIS A 172 20.18 4.41 15.00
N PRO A 173 20.70 3.18 15.06
CA PRO A 173 19.88 2.02 15.37
C PRO A 173 19.33 2.11 16.80
N LEU A 174 18.05 1.79 16.97
CA LEU A 174 17.38 1.77 18.28
C LEU A 174 17.86 0.60 19.19
N GLY A 175 18.61 -0.35 18.63
CA GLY A 175 19.16 -1.49 19.36
C GLY A 175 19.61 -2.61 18.41
N SER A 176 20.06 -3.73 18.98
CA SER A 176 20.34 -4.95 18.22
C SER A 176 19.05 -5.73 17.97
N ILE A 177 18.90 -6.28 16.75
CA ILE A 177 17.77 -7.13 16.37
C ILE A 177 17.67 -8.37 17.29
N SER A 178 18.80 -9.00 17.62
CA SER A 178 18.82 -10.24 18.40
C SER A 178 18.36 -10.07 19.85
N SER A 179 18.47 -8.86 20.39
CA SER A 179 18.06 -8.53 21.76
C SER A 179 16.78 -7.71 21.81
N ALA A 180 16.14 -7.44 20.66
CA ALA A 180 14.95 -6.62 20.60
C ALA A 180 13.76 -7.36 21.23
N PRO A 181 12.96 -6.67 22.08
CA PRO A 181 11.80 -7.28 22.71
C PRO A 181 10.79 -7.73 21.65
N ILE A 182 10.20 -8.90 21.85
CA ILE A 182 9.16 -9.44 20.97
C ILE A 182 7.80 -9.05 21.57
N GLY A 183 7.04 -8.27 20.81
CA GLY A 183 5.66 -7.91 21.14
C GLY A 183 4.77 -9.15 21.24
N GLU A 184 3.72 -9.07 22.07
CA GLU A 184 2.82 -10.21 22.36
C GLU A 184 2.27 -10.86 21.08
N ALA A 185 1.92 -10.05 20.08
CA ALA A 185 1.34 -10.52 18.82
C ALA A 185 2.30 -11.36 17.95
N TYR A 186 3.61 -11.29 18.18
CA TYR A 186 4.63 -11.99 17.39
C TYR A 186 5.34 -13.11 18.16
N ARG A 187 4.98 -13.37 19.43
CA ARG A 187 5.67 -14.38 20.25
C ARG A 187 5.45 -15.81 19.79
N GLN A 188 4.24 -16.15 19.35
CA GLN A 188 3.89 -17.53 18.99
C GLN A 188 3.91 -17.73 17.48
N ASP A 189 3.26 -16.83 16.72
CA ASP A 189 3.02 -16.99 15.28
C ASP A 189 3.52 -15.80 14.44
N ALA A 190 4.81 -15.47 14.58
CA ALA A 190 5.41 -14.33 13.87
C ALA A 190 5.17 -14.36 12.35
N PHE A 191 5.21 -15.54 11.73
CA PHE A 191 4.95 -15.71 10.30
C PHE A 191 3.51 -15.32 9.94
N PHE A 192 2.50 -15.86 10.62
CA PHE A 192 1.10 -15.60 10.32
C PHE A 192 0.68 -14.17 10.65
N LYS A 193 1.28 -13.58 11.70
CA LYS A 193 1.09 -12.16 11.99
C LYS A 193 1.65 -11.30 10.86
N GLY A 194 2.90 -11.54 10.44
CA GLY A 194 3.49 -10.87 9.28
C GLY A 194 2.69 -11.06 7.99
N PHE A 195 2.17 -12.27 7.75
CA PHE A 195 1.26 -12.58 6.65
C PHE A 195 0.00 -11.71 6.69
N THR A 196 -0.58 -11.54 7.86
CA THR A 196 -1.77 -10.69 8.04
C THR A 196 -1.45 -9.21 7.83
N ASP A 197 -0.28 -8.75 8.29
CA ASP A 197 0.14 -7.36 8.10
C ASP A 197 0.44 -7.04 6.63
N GLY A 198 1.01 -8.00 5.89
CA GLY A 198 1.17 -7.89 4.43
C GLY A 198 -0.16 -7.88 3.69
N TYR A 199 -1.15 -8.65 4.14
CA TYR A 199 -2.51 -8.58 3.59
C TYR A 199 -3.16 -7.21 3.86
N ASN A 200 -2.92 -6.65 5.05
CA ASN A 200 -3.44 -5.37 5.46
C ASN A 200 -2.84 -4.18 4.68
N THR A 201 -1.79 -4.34 3.87
CA THR A 201 -1.39 -3.27 2.94
C THR A 201 -2.52 -2.94 1.95
N LEU A 202 -3.37 -3.94 1.66
CA LEU A 202 -4.47 -3.95 0.69
C LEU A 202 -4.01 -4.00 -0.77
N ASP A 203 -2.71 -4.14 -1.01
CA ASP A 203 -2.15 -4.21 -2.35
C ASP A 203 -2.70 -5.41 -3.14
N ALA A 204 -2.96 -6.53 -2.46
CA ALA A 204 -3.55 -7.71 -3.09
C ALA A 204 -4.92 -7.39 -3.72
N LEU A 205 -5.74 -6.60 -3.02
CA LEU A 205 -7.06 -6.18 -3.49
C LEU A 205 -6.97 -5.16 -4.62
N VAL A 206 -6.08 -4.17 -4.51
CA VAL A 206 -5.92 -3.11 -5.51
C VAL A 206 -5.19 -3.62 -6.76
N SER A 207 -4.45 -4.72 -6.66
CA SER A 207 -3.65 -5.27 -7.76
C SER A 207 -4.46 -5.55 -9.03
N PHE A 208 -5.71 -5.99 -8.89
CA PHE A 208 -6.60 -6.22 -10.04
C PHE A 208 -6.91 -4.93 -10.79
N LEU A 209 -7.10 -3.82 -10.08
CA LEU A 209 -7.37 -2.51 -10.69
C LEU A 209 -6.11 -1.92 -11.34
N PHE A 210 -4.97 -2.01 -10.66
CA PHE A 210 -3.71 -1.53 -11.22
C PHE A 210 -3.24 -2.37 -12.40
N ALA A 211 -3.50 -3.67 -12.42
CA ALA A 211 -3.16 -4.53 -13.54
C ALA A 211 -3.83 -4.08 -14.84
N VAL A 212 -5.09 -3.62 -14.80
CA VAL A 212 -5.76 -3.05 -15.99
C VAL A 212 -4.98 -1.84 -16.53
N VAL A 213 -4.56 -0.93 -15.65
CA VAL A 213 -3.76 0.26 -16.02
C VAL A 213 -2.41 -0.14 -16.60
N ILE A 214 -1.75 -1.13 -16.00
CA ILE A 214 -0.44 -1.61 -16.45
C ILE A 214 -0.56 -2.26 -17.83
N ILE A 215 -1.51 -3.18 -18.02
CA ILE A 215 -1.71 -3.91 -19.28
C ILE A 215 -2.08 -2.94 -20.41
N SER A 216 -2.97 -1.98 -20.15
CA SER A 216 -3.35 -0.96 -21.14
C SER A 216 -2.22 0.01 -21.49
N THR A 217 -1.24 0.20 -20.60
CA THR A 217 -0.06 1.04 -20.86
C THR A 217 1.04 0.28 -21.63
N ILE A 218 1.11 -1.05 -21.46
CA ILE A 218 2.13 -1.91 -22.10
C ILE A 218 1.68 -2.41 -23.49
N ARG A 219 0.37 -2.56 -23.72
CA ARG A 219 -0.22 -2.88 -25.04
C ARG A 219 -0.09 -1.69 -26.01
#